data_AF-B6E3I9-F1
#
_entry.id   AF-B6E3I9-F1
#
_cell.length_a   1.000
_cell.length_b   1.000
_cell.length_c   1.000
_cell.angle_alpha   90.00
_cell.angle_beta   90.00
_cell.angle_gamma   90.00
#
_symmetry.space_group_name_H-M   'P 1'
#
loop_
_entity.id
_entity.type
_entity.pdbx_description
1 polymer ?
#
loop_
_entity_poly.entity_id
_entity_poly.type
_entity_poly.pdbx_seq_one_letter_code
_entity_poly.pdbx_strand_id
1 'polypeptide(L)'
;GAGKSLDIMHANSIQGKAYKCKGTNNYEDISGSDVCIVTAGLAKAPTKSNEEWNRDDLVGYNSKIIREVGENIKKYAPGAFVIVITNPMD
;
A
#
# COMPACT_ATOMS: atom_id res chain seq x y z
N GLY A 1 2.52 -8.24 6.30
CA GLY A 1 2.36 -7.07 7.20
C GLY A 1 2.61 -7.36 8.67
N ALA A 2 2.21 -8.52 9.19
CA ALA A 2 2.11 -8.79 10.63
C ALA A 2 3.40 -8.58 11.46
N GLY A 3 4.57 -8.98 10.95
CA GLY A 3 5.84 -8.76 11.65
C GLY A 3 6.13 -7.27 11.87
N LYS A 4 6.03 -6.46 10.81
CA LYS A 4 6.25 -5.01 10.89
C LYS A 4 5.29 -4.32 11.87
N SER A 5 4.03 -4.76 11.93
CA SER A 5 3.09 -4.19 12.92
C SER A 5 3.49 -4.52 14.36
N LEU A 6 4.04 -5.71 14.61
CA LEU A 6 4.53 -6.07 15.94
C LEU A 6 5.73 -5.19 16.34
N ASP A 7 6.66 -4.96 15.41
CA ASP A 7 7.80 -4.06 15.65
C ASP A 7 7.35 -2.63 15.98
N ILE A 8 6.35 -2.10 15.27
CA ILE A 8 5.75 -0.79 15.56
C ILE A 8 5.09 -0.78 16.94
N MET A 9 4.34 -1.84 17.30
CA MET A 9 3.71 -1.93 18.62
C MET A 9 4.73 -2.01 19.75
N HIS A 10 5.87 -2.67 19.55
CA HIS A 10 6.98 -2.65 20.52
C HIS A 10 7.57 -1.24 20.67
N ALA A 11 7.78 -0.52 19.58
CA ALA A 11 8.26 0.87 19.61
C ALA A 11 7.25 1.82 20.29
N ASN A 12 5.95 1.60 20.09
CA ASN A 12 4.89 2.38 20.74
C ASN A 12 4.97 2.30 22.27
N SER A 13 5.21 1.10 22.80
CA SER A 13 5.34 0.86 24.25
C SER A 13 6.51 1.66 24.84
N ILE A 14 7.63 1.77 24.10
CA ILE A 14 8.78 2.58 24.52
C ILE A 14 8.45 4.07 24.48
N GLN A 15 7.71 4.52 23.46
CA GLN A 15 7.37 5.93 23.26
C GLN A 15 6.14 6.40 24.08
N GLY A 16 5.50 5.52 24.85
CA GLY A 16 4.30 5.85 25.63
C GLY A 16 3.07 6.20 24.76
N LYS A 17 3.02 5.69 23.52
CA LYS A 17 1.95 5.99 22.56
C LYS A 17 0.87 4.90 22.56
N ALA A 18 -0.40 5.30 22.51
CA ALA A 18 -1.54 4.40 22.60
C ALA A 18 -2.32 4.28 21.27
N TYR A 19 -1.64 3.97 20.16
CA TYR A 19 -2.32 3.59 18.91
C TYR A 19 -2.14 2.11 18.58
N LYS A 20 -3.14 1.55 17.90
CA LYS A 20 -3.13 0.18 17.42
C LYS A 20 -2.51 0.12 16.02
N CYS A 21 -1.75 -0.92 15.75
CA CYS A 21 -1.23 -1.23 14.43
C CYS A 21 -1.56 -2.70 14.11
N LYS A 22 -2.22 -2.95 12.98
CA LYS A 22 -2.56 -4.29 12.51
C LYS A 22 -1.95 -4.49 11.13
N GLY A 23 -1.04 -5.46 11.01
CA GLY A 23 -0.54 -5.92 9.72
C GLY A 23 -1.38 -7.09 9.22
N THR A 24 -1.93 -6.97 8.03
CA THR A 24 -2.81 -7.98 7.43
C THR A 24 -2.47 -8.23 5.95
N ASN A 25 -3.06 -9.29 5.39
CA ASN A 25 -3.09 -9.58 3.96
C ASN A 25 -4.53 -9.60 3.40
N ASN A 26 -5.54 -9.28 4.23
CA ASN A 26 -6.96 -9.33 3.87
C ASN A 26 -7.49 -7.90 3.65
N TYR A 27 -8.09 -7.63 2.49
CA TYR A 27 -8.65 -6.31 2.20
C TYR A 27 -9.81 -5.91 3.12
N GLU A 28 -10.56 -6.87 3.67
CA GLU A 28 -11.66 -6.61 4.62
C GLU A 28 -11.22 -5.79 5.84
N ASP A 29 -9.95 -5.91 6.23
CA ASP A 29 -9.42 -5.20 7.38
C ASP A 29 -9.26 -3.68 7.17
N ILE A 30 -9.44 -3.18 5.93
CA ILE A 30 -9.50 -1.73 5.66
C ILE A 30 -10.90 -1.15 5.93
N SER A 31 -11.89 -1.99 6.27
CA SER A 31 -13.27 -1.56 6.43
C SER A 31 -13.42 -0.40 7.42
N GLY A 32 -14.15 0.63 7.02
CA GLY A 32 -14.37 1.82 7.83
C GLY A 32 -13.17 2.76 7.94
N SER A 33 -12.13 2.61 7.10
CA SER A 33 -11.01 3.57 7.07
C SER A 33 -11.48 4.96 6.66
N ASP A 34 -11.05 5.99 7.39
CA ASP A 34 -11.23 7.39 7.00
C ASP A 34 -10.23 7.82 5.92
N VAL A 35 -9.05 7.20 5.90
CA VAL A 35 -7.96 7.49 4.96
C VAL A 35 -7.32 6.20 4.46
N CYS A 36 -7.11 6.08 3.16
CA CYS A 36 -6.35 4.99 2.54
C CYS A 36 -5.11 5.55 1.83
N ILE A 37 -3.92 5.11 2.25
CA ILE A 37 -2.64 5.47 1.61
C ILE A 37 -2.14 4.27 0.81
N VAL A 38 -2.07 4.42 -0.51
CA VAL A 38 -1.70 3.33 -1.43
C VAL A 38 -0.25 3.52 -1.87
N THR A 39 0.63 2.64 -1.38
CA THR A 39 2.03 2.53 -1.81
C THR A 39 2.31 1.26 -2.62
N ALA A 40 1.27 0.43 -2.83
CA ALA A 40 1.38 -0.86 -3.51
C ALA A 40 1.74 -0.68 -4.98
N GLY A 41 2.87 -1.25 -5.38
CA GLY A 41 3.36 -1.22 -6.75
C GLY A 41 4.81 -1.68 -6.83
N LEU A 42 5.27 -1.92 -8.05
CA LEU A 42 6.67 -2.21 -8.32
C LEU A 42 7.47 -0.92 -8.36
N ALA A 43 8.61 -0.92 -7.66
CA ALA A 43 9.57 0.17 -7.70
C ALA A 43 10.51 0.09 -8.92
N LYS A 44 10.73 -1.12 -9.46
CA LYS A 44 11.56 -1.42 -10.64
C LYS A 44 10.97 -2.60 -11.41
N ALA A 45 11.19 -2.63 -12.73
CA ALA A 45 10.78 -3.78 -13.54
C ALA A 45 11.65 -5.01 -13.18
N PRO A 46 11.06 -6.19 -12.97
CA PRO A 46 11.79 -7.36 -12.47
C PRO A 46 12.73 -8.00 -13.51
N THR A 47 12.51 -7.75 -14.80
CA THR A 47 13.24 -8.43 -15.90
C THR A 47 14.25 -7.54 -16.61
N LYS A 48 14.38 -6.27 -16.23
CA LYS A 48 15.30 -5.31 -16.88
C LYS A 48 16.46 -4.96 -15.96
N SER A 49 17.63 -4.72 -16.53
CA SER A 49 18.77 -4.24 -15.74
C SER A 49 18.52 -2.81 -15.22
N ASN A 50 19.37 -2.34 -14.32
CA ASN A 50 19.29 -0.96 -13.84
C ASN A 50 19.59 0.06 -14.95
N GLU A 51 20.32 -0.30 -16.01
CA GLU A 51 20.57 0.58 -17.15
C GLU A 51 19.41 0.60 -18.16
N GLU A 52 18.59 -0.46 -18.21
CA GLU A 52 17.55 -0.65 -19.23
C GLU A 52 16.12 -0.34 -18.75
N TRP A 53 15.88 -0.27 -17.44
CA TRP A 53 14.56 -0.01 -16.90
C TRP A 53 14.14 1.47 -17.07
N ASN A 54 12.94 1.67 -17.60
CA ASN A 54 12.27 2.97 -17.66
C ASN A 54 10.98 2.95 -16.82
N ARG A 55 10.55 4.11 -16.31
CA ARG A 55 9.28 4.28 -15.60
C ARG A 55 8.08 3.78 -16.42
N ASP A 56 8.13 3.93 -17.74
CA ASP A 56 7.10 3.42 -18.67
C ASP A 56 6.90 1.90 -18.58
N ASP A 57 7.92 1.14 -18.19
CA ASP A 57 7.77 -0.30 -18.02
C ASP A 57 6.90 -0.66 -16.81
N LEU A 58 6.79 0.25 -15.83
CA LEU A 58 5.99 0.05 -14.62
C LEU A 58 4.50 0.32 -14.87
N VAL A 59 4.17 0.98 -15.99
CA VAL A 59 2.81 1.35 -16.38
C VAL A 59 1.86 0.16 -16.29
N GLY A 60 2.17 -0.89 -17.05
CA GLY A 60 1.31 -2.05 -17.17
C GLY A 60 1.18 -2.86 -15.89
N TYR A 61 2.25 -2.93 -15.08
CA TYR A 61 2.23 -3.65 -13.82
C TYR A 61 1.43 -2.89 -12.76
N ASN A 62 1.75 -1.62 -12.54
CA ASN A 62 1.13 -0.82 -11.49
C ASN A 62 -0.34 -0.50 -11.81
N SER A 63 -0.72 -0.36 -13.09
CA SER A 63 -2.11 -0.19 -13.49
C SER A 63 -3.02 -1.33 -13.00
N LYS A 64 -2.54 -2.58 -13.10
CA LYS A 64 -3.30 -3.76 -12.63
C LYS A 64 -3.45 -3.76 -11.12
N ILE A 65 -2.36 -3.46 -10.40
CA ILE A 65 -2.34 -3.38 -8.93
C ILE A 65 -3.28 -2.27 -8.44
N ILE A 66 -3.20 -1.07 -9.03
CA ILE A 66 -4.04 0.06 -8.65
C ILE A 66 -5.51 -0.21 -8.92
N ARG A 67 -5.84 -0.88 -10.03
CA ARG A 67 -7.22 -1.30 -10.30
C ARG A 67 -7.74 -2.24 -9.22
N GLU A 68 -6.99 -3.29 -8.87
CA GLU A 68 -7.38 -4.24 -7.83
C GLU A 68 -7.55 -3.55 -6.46
N VAL A 69 -6.61 -2.67 -6.10
CA VAL A 69 -6.68 -1.89 -4.86
C VAL A 69 -7.91 -0.98 -4.87
N GLY A 70 -8.17 -0.28 -5.98
CA GLY A 70 -9.33 0.60 -6.13
C GLY A 70 -10.67 -0.16 -6.02
N GLU A 71 -10.77 -1.35 -6.61
CA GLU A 71 -11.94 -2.22 -6.50
C GLU A 71 -12.20 -2.64 -5.04
N ASN A 72 -11.14 -2.97 -4.28
CA ASN A 72 -11.25 -3.32 -2.87
C ASN A 72 -11.55 -2.13 -1.95
N ILE A 73 -10.95 -0.96 -2.20
CA ILE A 73 -11.29 0.28 -1.47
C ILE A 73 -12.76 0.61 -1.69
N LYS A 74 -13.26 0.57 -2.93
CA LYS A 74 -14.68 0.79 -3.22
C LYS A 74 -15.58 -0.19 -2.47
N LYS A 75 -15.16 -1.45 -2.33
CA LYS A 75 -15.94 -2.49 -1.63
C LYS A 75 -15.95 -2.30 -0.11
N TYR A 76 -14.80 -2.03 0.49
CA TYR A 76 -14.62 -2.11 1.94
C TYR A 76 -14.53 -0.74 2.63
N ALA A 77 -14.01 0.29 1.97
CA ALA A 77 -13.85 1.64 2.50
C ALA A 77 -14.25 2.73 1.49
N PRO A 78 -15.51 2.72 0.97
CA PRO A 78 -15.93 3.65 -0.08
C PRO A 78 -15.91 5.13 0.34
N GLY A 79 -15.92 5.43 1.64
CA GLY A 79 -15.87 6.79 2.18
C GLY A 79 -14.45 7.32 2.47
N ALA A 80 -13.41 6.50 2.26
CA ALA A 80 -12.05 6.89 2.60
C ALA A 80 -11.52 8.01 1.69
N PHE A 81 -10.78 8.96 2.26
CA PHE A 81 -9.91 9.85 1.49
C PHE A 81 -8.69 9.06 0.99
N VAL A 82 -8.52 8.95 -0.32
CA VAL A 82 -7.48 8.10 -0.93
C VAL A 82 -6.28 8.92 -1.38
N ILE A 83 -5.10 8.58 -0.88
CA ILE A 83 -3.81 9.16 -1.28
C ILE A 83 -3.01 8.08 -1.99
N VAL A 84 -2.68 8.30 -3.26
CA VAL A 84 -1.86 7.37 -4.05
C VAL A 84 -0.42 7.87 -4.09
N ILE A 85 0.50 7.03 -3.61
CA ILE A 85 1.96 7.27 -3.61
C ILE A 85 2.66 6.31 -4.57
N THR A 86 2.02 5.19 -4.90
CA THR A 86 2.52 4.22 -5.89
C THR A 86 3.14 4.97 -7.06
N ASN A 87 4.40 4.64 -7.34
CA ASN A 87 5.26 5.37 -8.27
C ASN A 87 4.44 5.77 -9.51
N PRO A 88 4.37 7.07 -9.82
CA PRO A 88 3.53 7.52 -10.90
C PRO A 88 3.97 6.86 -12.18
N MET A 89 2.93 6.42 -12.87
CA MET A 89 2.90 6.11 -14.25
C MET A 89 2.31 7.34 -14.96
N ASP A 90 3.12 8.38 -15.01
CA ASP A 90 3.04 9.48 -15.97
C ASP A 90 4.48 9.95 -16.21
#